data_AF-A0A484B624-F1
#
_entry.id   AF-A0A484B624-F1
#
_cell.length_a   1.000
_cell.length_b   1.000
_cell.length_c   1.000
_cell.angle_alpha   90.00
_cell.angle_beta   90.00
_cell.angle_gamma   90.00
#
_symmetry.space_group_name_H-M   'P 1'
#
loop_
_entity.id
_entity.type
_entity.pdbx_description
1 polymer ?
#
loop_
_entity_poly.entity_id
_entity_poly.type
_entity_poly.pdbx_seq_one_letter_code
_entity_poly.pdbx_strand_id
1 'polypeptide(L)'
;MLKAKEASYCEQEVNVPLMVQKKDSKSDSLNTETLRHFWLVEDMMTFENIGFSHTVDGRKFLVCADCERGPVGYHELSTKRCYLSLKRVVHVDA
;
A
#
# COMPACT_ATOMS: atom_id res chain seq x y z
N MET A 1 7.51 5.43 9.48
CA MET A 1 6.93 4.41 8.57
C MET A 1 8.03 3.76 7.74
N LEU A 2 8.79 4.54 6.97
CA LEU A 2 9.93 4.07 6.19
C LEU A 2 11.02 5.15 6.27
N LYS A 3 12.28 4.76 6.49
CA LYS A 3 13.40 5.70 6.53
C LYS A 3 13.85 6.10 5.13
N ALA A 4 14.56 7.22 5.04
CA ALA A 4 15.15 7.65 3.78
C ALA A 4 16.11 6.59 3.22
N LYS A 5 16.14 6.43 1.90
CA LYS A 5 17.02 5.51 1.16
C LYS A 5 16.77 4.01 1.37
N GLU A 6 15.68 3.63 2.05
CA GLU A 6 15.27 2.23 2.26
C GLU A 6 14.34 1.69 1.15
N ALA A 7 14.16 2.44 0.06
CA ALA A 7 13.36 2.04 -1.09
C ALA A 7 13.93 2.58 -2.40
N SER A 8 13.56 1.90 -3.48
CA SER A 8 13.80 2.36 -4.85
C SER A 8 12.51 2.81 -5.52
N TYR A 9 12.61 3.75 -6.44
CA TYR A 9 11.45 4.16 -7.25
C TYR A 9 11.05 3.03 -8.20
N CYS A 10 9.74 2.80 -8.31
CA CYS A 10 9.15 1.82 -9.22
C CYS A 10 7.90 2.43 -9.88
N GLU A 11 7.82 2.33 -11.20
CA GLU A 11 6.64 2.69 -11.98
C GLU A 11 5.94 1.44 -12.50
N GLN A 12 4.66 1.30 -12.16
CA GLN A 12 3.81 0.20 -12.61
C GLN A 12 2.35 0.57 -12.39
N GLU A 13 1.44 0.06 -13.21
CA GLU A 13 0.02 0.35 -13.07
C GLU A 13 -0.70 -0.76 -12.27
N VAL A 14 -1.31 -0.38 -11.14
CA VAL A 14 -2.03 -1.33 -10.27
C VAL A 14 -3.37 -0.74 -9.82
N ASN A 15 -4.45 -1.51 -10.02
CA ASN A 15 -5.75 -1.21 -9.45
C ASN A 15 -5.80 -1.66 -7.98
N VAL A 16 -6.15 -0.75 -7.08
CA VAL A 16 -6.27 -1.05 -5.65
C VAL A 16 -7.55 -0.44 -5.07
N PRO A 17 -8.11 -0.99 -3.97
CA PRO A 17 -9.23 -0.37 -3.29
C PRO A 17 -8.95 1.07 -2.88
N LEU A 18 -9.96 1.94 -2.93
CA LEU A 18 -9.92 3.28 -2.34
C LEU A 18 -9.62 3.19 -0.84
N MET A 19 -8.89 4.17 -0.30
CA MET A 19 -8.60 4.24 1.14
C MET A 19 -9.85 4.43 2.01
N VAL A 20 -10.93 4.93 1.43
CA VAL A 20 -12.23 5.09 2.08
C VAL A 20 -13.28 4.53 1.14
N GLN A 21 -13.99 3.51 1.60
CA GLN A 21 -15.13 2.96 0.88
C GLN A 21 -16.39 3.74 1.25
N LYS A 22 -17.19 4.13 0.26
CA LYS A 22 -18.53 4.69 0.52
C LYS A 22 -19.45 3.55 0.95
N LYS A 23 -20.24 3.76 2.01
CA LYS A 23 -21.31 2.85 2.45
C LYS A 23 -22.54 2.97 1.54
N ASP A 24 -22.37 2.77 0.23
CA ASP A 24 -23.54 2.70 -0.66
C ASP A 24 -23.96 1.23 -0.81
N SER A 25 -25.03 0.89 -0.11
CA SER A 25 -25.38 -0.44 0.41
C SER A 25 -25.96 -1.41 -0.63
N LYS A 26 -25.49 -1.41 -1.88
CA LYS A 26 -26.09 -2.23 -2.96
C LYS A 26 -25.14 -3.03 -3.85
N SER A 27 -23.82 -2.86 -3.76
CA SER A 27 -22.90 -3.75 -4.47
C SER A 27 -21.76 -4.21 -3.58
N ASP A 28 -21.45 -5.51 -3.65
CA ASP A 28 -20.29 -6.13 -2.98
C ASP A 28 -18.95 -5.74 -3.64
N SER A 29 -18.98 -4.85 -4.63
CA SER A 29 -17.79 -4.41 -5.37
C SER A 29 -17.11 -3.24 -4.67
N LEU A 30 -15.87 -3.44 -4.22
CA LEU A 30 -15.04 -2.36 -3.72
C LEU A 30 -14.80 -1.32 -4.82
N ASN A 31 -14.90 -0.04 -4.45
CA ASN A 31 -14.45 1.02 -5.34
C ASN A 31 -12.92 1.00 -5.37
N THR A 32 -12.35 1.05 -6.58
CA THR A 32 -10.90 1.02 -6.81
C THR A 32 -10.39 2.31 -7.45
N GLU A 33 -9.09 2.53 -7.38
CA GLU A 33 -8.38 3.49 -8.22
C GLU A 33 -7.09 2.87 -8.76
N THR A 34 -6.63 3.42 -9.88
CA THR A 34 -5.35 3.07 -10.47
C THR A 34 -4.22 3.92 -9.86
N LEU A 35 -3.18 3.25 -9.36
CA LEU A 35 -1.95 3.85 -8.87
C LEU A 35 -0.78 3.50 -9.80
N ARG A 36 0.18 4.43 -9.94
CA ARG A 36 1.28 4.33 -10.92
C ARG A 36 2.68 4.37 -10.34
N HIS A 37 2.88 5.18 -9.30
CA HIS A 37 4.21 5.47 -8.76
C HIS A 37 4.34 4.90 -7.35
N PHE A 38 5.41 4.13 -7.13
CA PHE A 38 5.64 3.40 -5.90
C PHE A 38 7.09 3.51 -5.41
N TRP A 39 7.24 3.42 -4.10
CA TRP A 39 8.47 2.99 -3.45
C TRP A 39 8.45 1.48 -3.35
N LEU A 40 9.38 0.83 -4.03
CA LEU A 40 9.67 -0.59 -3.89
C LEU A 40 10.57 -0.79 -2.66
N VAL A 41 10.08 -1.58 -1.72
CA VAL A 41 10.80 -2.04 -0.53
C VAL A 41 11.00 -3.55 -0.67
N GLU A 42 12.26 -4.01 -0.59
CA GLU A 42 12.64 -5.41 -0.84
C GLU A 42 12.21 -6.35 0.29
N ASP A 43 12.13 -5.85 1.53
CA ASP A 43 11.76 -6.63 2.71
C ASP A 43 10.69 -5.89 3.54
N MET A 44 9.65 -6.62 3.96
CA MET A 44 8.64 -6.09 4.87
C MET A 44 9.22 -5.65 6.23
N MET A 45 10.34 -6.25 6.66
CA MET A 45 11.01 -5.93 7.92
C MET A 45 11.70 -4.55 7.90
N THR A 46 11.82 -3.92 6.72
CA THR A 46 12.39 -2.58 6.55
C THR A 46 11.46 -1.46 7.04
N PHE A 47 10.16 -1.72 7.14
CA PHE A 47 9.21 -0.73 7.67
C PHE A 47 9.33 -0.60 9.19
N GLU A 48 9.32 0.64 9.68
CA GLU A 48 9.32 0.92 11.13
C GLU A 48 7.94 0.77 11.76
N ASN A 49 6.91 1.15 10.99
CA ASN A 49 5.53 1.20 11.45
C ASN A 49 4.62 1.06 10.21
N ILE A 50 4.18 -0.16 9.94
CA ILE A 50 3.22 -0.49 8.88
C ILE A 50 2.38 -1.70 9.30
N GLY A 51 1.09 -1.68 8.96
CA GLY A 51 0.18 -2.81 9.10
C GLY A 51 -0.04 -3.54 7.77
N PHE A 52 -0.48 -4.79 7.86
CA PHE A 52 -0.82 -5.62 6.69
C PHE A 52 -2.25 -6.15 6.84
N SER A 53 -3.02 -6.11 5.75
CA SER A 53 -4.35 -6.72 5.72
C SER A 53 -4.30 -8.25 5.69
N HIS A 54 -5.50 -8.86 5.73
CA HIS A 54 -5.69 -10.23 5.28
C HIS A 54 -5.26 -10.39 3.81
N THR A 55 -4.90 -11.62 3.46
CA THR A 55 -4.49 -11.95 2.09
C THR A 55 -5.69 -11.98 1.16
N VAL A 56 -5.57 -11.32 0.01
CA VAL A 56 -6.54 -11.35 -1.09
C VAL A 56 -5.76 -11.51 -2.38
N ASP A 57 -6.07 -12.54 -3.17
CA ASP A 57 -5.48 -12.81 -4.49
C ASP A 57 -3.94 -12.72 -4.53
N GLY A 58 -3.27 -13.39 -3.58
CA GLY A 58 -1.81 -13.42 -3.51
C GLY A 58 -1.16 -12.13 -3.00
N ARG A 59 -1.96 -11.16 -2.53
CA ARG A 59 -1.50 -9.87 -2.02
C ARG A 59 -1.98 -9.60 -0.61
N LYS A 60 -1.21 -8.77 0.10
CA LYS A 60 -1.67 -8.09 1.32
C LYS A 60 -1.64 -6.60 1.06
N PHE A 61 -2.62 -5.86 1.56
CA PHE A 61 -2.60 -4.40 1.48
C PHE A 61 -1.86 -3.82 2.68
N LEU A 62 -1.04 -2.79 2.43
CA LEU A 62 -0.33 -2.06 3.47
C LEU A 62 -1.28 -0.99 4.04
N VAL A 63 -1.35 -0.85 5.36
CA VAL A 63 -2.19 0.15 6.06
C VAL A 63 -1.35 0.86 7.12
N CYS A 64 -1.64 2.14 7.41
CA CYS A 64 -0.97 2.82 8.52
C CYS A 64 -1.22 2.06 9.84
N ALA A 65 -0.19 1.72 10.61
CA ALA A 65 -0.40 0.93 11.82
C ALA A 65 -0.99 1.76 12.98
N ASP A 66 -0.85 3.09 12.94
CA ASP A 66 -1.37 3.96 14.01
C ASP A 66 -2.85 4.31 13.84
N CYS A 67 -3.31 4.51 12.60
CA CYS A 67 -4.70 4.94 12.33
C CYS A 67 -5.51 3.96 11.47
N GLU A 68 -4.92 2.82 11.08
CA GLU A 68 -5.52 1.76 10.27
C GLU A 68 -6.04 2.19 8.89
N ARG A 69 -5.78 3.44 8.48
CA ARG A 69 -6.16 3.93 7.15
C ARG A 69 -5.30 3.28 6.08
N GLY A 70 -5.94 2.79 5.04
CA GLY A 70 -5.28 2.25 3.86
C GLY A 70 -6.28 1.72 2.84
N PRO A 71 -5.82 1.15 1.71
CA PRO A 71 -4.42 0.78 1.46
C PRO A 71 -3.51 1.99 1.22
N VAL A 72 -2.31 2.03 1.80
CA VAL A 72 -1.25 2.95 1.37
C VAL A 72 -0.33 2.32 0.32
N GLY A 73 -0.41 1.00 0.15
CA GLY A 73 0.36 0.21 -0.79
C GLY A 73 -0.05 -1.25 -0.77
N TYR A 74 0.77 -2.13 -1.31
CA TYR A 74 0.54 -3.57 -1.27
C TYR A 74 1.85 -4.37 -1.14
N HIS A 75 1.74 -5.58 -0.63
CA HIS A 75 2.78 -6.60 -0.55
C HIS A 75 2.41 -7.76 -1.46
N GLU A 76 3.33 -8.09 -2.36
CA GLU A 76 3.18 -9.16 -3.34
C GLU A 76 3.81 -10.44 -2.79
N LEU A 77 3.00 -11.43 -2.45
CA LEU A 77 3.49 -12.62 -1.73
C LEU A 77 4.44 -13.48 -2.58
N SER A 78 4.26 -13.45 -3.90
CA SER A 78 5.09 -14.21 -4.85
C SER A 78 6.55 -13.73 -4.85
N THR A 79 6.77 -12.43 -4.75
CA THR A 79 8.11 -11.80 -4.76
C THR A 79 8.57 -11.38 -3.38
N LYS A 80 7.67 -11.38 -2.39
CA LYS A 80 7.84 -10.83 -1.04
C LYS A 80 8.16 -9.34 -1.00
N ARG A 81 8.01 -8.63 -2.11
CA ARG A 81 8.26 -7.20 -2.23
C ARG A 81 7.06 -6.38 -1.79
N CYS A 82 7.33 -5.20 -1.26
CA CYS A 82 6.31 -4.23 -0.88
C CYS A 82 6.38 -3.01 -1.80
N TYR A 83 5.22 -2.49 -2.17
CA TYR A 83 5.06 -1.34 -3.06
C TYR A 83 4.20 -0.30 -2.36
N LEU A 84 4.85 0.76 -1.89
CA LEU A 84 4.20 1.87 -1.19
C LEU A 84 3.86 2.99 -2.17
N SER A 85 2.60 3.38 -2.27
CA SER A 85 2.20 4.38 -3.26
C SER A 85 2.63 5.79 -2.88
N LEU A 86 3.32 6.48 -3.79
CA LEU A 86 3.70 7.88 -3.61
C LEU A 86 2.48 8.80 -3.50
N LYS A 87 1.33 8.41 -4.07
CA LYS A 87 0.09 9.20 -4.03
C LYS A 87 -0.62 9.15 -2.68
N ARG A 88 -0.31 8.15 -1.84
CA ARG A 88 -1.07 7.83 -0.61
C ARG A 88 -0.27 8.02 0.67
N VAL A 89 0.95 8.55 0.58
CA VAL A 89 1.79 8.90 1.73
C VAL A 89 2.36 10.32 1.58
N VAL A 90 2.84 10.87 2.68
CA VAL A 90 3.55 12.15 2.69
C VAL A 90 5.04 11.89 2.89
N HIS A 91 5.87 12.66 2.19
CA HIS A 91 7.32 12.64 2.33
C HIS A 91 7.71 13.85 3.16
N VAL A 92 8.38 13.59 4.27
CA VAL A 92 8.94 14.64 5.12
C VAL A 92 10.45 14.58 4.97
N ASP A 93 11.06 15.71 4.62
CA ASP A 93 12.50 15.84 4.68
C ASP A 93 12.90 15.81 6.16
N ALA A 94 13.91 15.00 6.48
CA ALA A 94 14.48 14.86 7.82
C ALA A 94 15.61 15.88 8.04
#